data_AF-A0A2M7VF28-F1
#
_entry.id   AF-A0A2M7VF28-F1
#
_cell.length_a   1.000
_cell.length_b   1.000
_cell.length_c   1.000
_cell.angle_alpha   90.00
_cell.angle_beta   90.00
_cell.angle_gamma   90.00
#
_symmetry.space_group_name_H-M   'P 1'
#
loop_
_entity.id
_entity.type
_entity.pdbx_description
1 polymer ?
#
loop_
_entity_poly.entity_id
_entity_poly.type
_entity_poly.pdbx_seq_one_letter_code
_entity_poly.pdbx_strand_id
1 'polypeptide(L)'
;MNQQQDKIIETISLSDDRPNQTSNERLVKKETSKEAPLTGLQGLKVDYYFSKPDIDPYDEIEWELREASITNEKGDVIFSQKDVEVPASWTQAATNIVVSKYFRGRVGTLERERSVKQMVSRVADTMAQWGIDGGYFHSEQDGKIFGKELTALLVNQCVAFNSPVWFNVGIEKHPQCSACFINSVKDDMRSILSLAVTEGMLFKYGSGTGTNFSTLRSSKEYLHNSGGKSSGPVSFMRGFDS
;
A
#
# COMPACT_ATOMS: atom_id res chain seq x y z
N MET A 1 -4.80 -49.62 -19.73
CA MET A 1 -4.17 -48.75 -20.74
C MET A 1 -5.24 -47.76 -21.21
N ASN A 2 -5.37 -46.53 -20.70
CA ASN A 2 -4.50 -45.76 -19.83
C ASN A 2 -5.35 -44.95 -18.84
N GLN A 3 -5.33 -45.35 -17.57
CA GLN A 3 -5.66 -44.52 -16.40
C GLN A 3 -4.53 -43.48 -16.14
N GLN A 4 -3.95 -42.94 -17.21
CA GLN A 4 -2.69 -42.20 -17.17
C GLN A 4 -2.76 -40.83 -17.85
N GLN A 5 -3.96 -40.42 -18.31
CA GLN A 5 -4.21 -39.06 -18.80
C GLN A 5 -5.02 -38.20 -17.82
N ASP A 6 -5.82 -38.80 -16.93
CA ASP A 6 -6.61 -38.06 -15.93
C ASP A 6 -5.85 -37.72 -14.63
N LYS A 7 -4.58 -38.13 -14.50
CA LYS A 7 -3.72 -37.83 -13.33
C LYS A 7 -2.81 -36.60 -13.52
N ILE A 8 -2.86 -35.92 -14.66
CA ILE A 8 -1.95 -34.81 -14.97
C ILE A 8 -2.59 -33.43 -14.71
N ILE A 9 -3.92 -33.35 -14.53
CA ILE A 9 -4.64 -32.08 -14.39
C ILE A 9 -4.89 -31.68 -12.92
N GLU A 10 -4.63 -32.56 -11.94
CA GLU A 10 -4.90 -32.29 -10.51
C GLU A 10 -3.68 -31.86 -9.67
N THR A 11 -2.52 -31.54 -10.29
CA THR A 11 -1.29 -31.17 -9.56
C THR A 11 -0.76 -29.77 -9.89
N ILE A 12 -1.62 -28.86 -10.38
CA ILE A 12 -1.29 -27.43 -10.49
C ILE A 12 -2.15 -26.64 -9.50
N SER A 13 -2.00 -26.98 -8.22
CA SER A 13 -2.20 -26.03 -7.14
C SER A 13 -0.92 -25.21 -7.02
N LEU A 14 -0.98 -23.93 -7.40
CA LEU A 14 0.14 -22.99 -7.34
C LEU A 14 0.62 -22.85 -5.89
N SER A 15 1.61 -23.66 -5.52
CA SER A 15 2.49 -23.46 -4.38
C SER A 15 3.45 -22.31 -4.70
N ASP A 16 3.61 -21.40 -3.73
CA ASP A 16 4.62 -20.35 -3.69
C ASP A 16 6.05 -20.91 -3.86
N ASP A 17 6.52 -21.05 -5.11
CA ASP A 17 7.91 -21.40 -5.41
C ASP A 17 8.78 -20.14 -5.51
N ARG A 18 9.38 -19.76 -4.37
CA ARG A 18 10.59 -18.93 -4.34
C ARG A 18 11.82 -19.82 -4.56
N PRO A 19 12.83 -19.39 -5.36
CA PRO A 19 13.99 -20.21 -5.66
C PRO A 19 14.87 -20.46 -4.43
N ASN A 20 15.17 -21.74 -4.23
CA ASN A 20 16.03 -22.32 -3.20
C ASN A 20 17.47 -21.75 -3.26
N GLN A 21 17.86 -20.95 -2.29
CA GLN A 21 19.25 -20.50 -2.09
C GLN A 21 19.98 -21.47 -1.17
N THR A 22 20.78 -22.36 -1.74
CA THR A 22 21.81 -23.10 -1.02
C THR A 22 23.10 -22.28 -0.99
N SER A 23 23.37 -21.58 0.11
CA SER A 23 24.73 -21.37 0.63
C SER A 23 24.70 -20.75 2.03
N ASN A 24 25.33 -21.47 2.97
CA ASN A 24 25.60 -21.09 4.37
C ASN A 24 24.39 -20.91 5.31
N GLU A 25 23.79 -22.04 5.71
CA GLU A 25 23.06 -22.13 6.98
C GLU A 25 24.04 -22.00 8.16
N ARG A 26 24.33 -20.77 8.58
CA ARG A 26 24.38 -20.50 10.02
C ARG A 26 22.93 -20.37 10.45
N LEU A 27 22.47 -21.34 11.25
CA LEU A 27 21.20 -21.29 11.96
C LEU A 27 21.14 -20.03 12.83
N VAL A 28 20.73 -18.91 12.25
CA VAL A 28 20.18 -17.78 13.01
C VAL A 28 18.76 -18.21 13.34
N LYS A 29 18.58 -18.83 14.51
CA LYS A 29 17.27 -18.93 15.14
C LYS A 29 16.68 -17.52 15.11
N LYS A 30 15.67 -17.30 14.26
CA LYS A 30 14.85 -16.09 14.33
C LYS A 30 13.97 -16.26 15.56
N GLU A 31 14.55 -16.02 16.73
CA GLU A 31 13.78 -15.67 17.90
C GLU A 31 12.95 -14.48 17.47
N THR A 32 11.63 -14.66 17.43
CA THR A 32 10.70 -13.55 17.59
C THR A 32 10.91 -13.03 19.00
N SER A 33 12.01 -12.31 19.20
CA SER A 33 12.13 -11.40 20.32
C SER A 33 11.00 -10.40 20.11
N LYS A 34 9.89 -10.59 20.84
CA LYS A 34 9.16 -9.43 21.34
C LYS A 34 10.23 -8.56 21.97
N GLU A 35 10.64 -7.49 21.27
CA GLU A 35 11.53 -6.51 21.88
C GLU A 35 10.91 -6.18 23.23
N ALA A 36 11.69 -6.35 24.29
CA ALA A 36 11.23 -5.97 25.61
C ALA A 36 10.77 -4.50 25.52
N PRO A 37 9.59 -4.14 26.06
CA PRO A 37 9.12 -2.76 26.02
C PRO A 37 10.26 -1.88 26.53
N LEU A 38 10.59 -0.83 25.78
CA LEU A 38 11.68 0.10 26.11
C LEU A 38 11.51 0.54 27.58
N THR A 39 12.29 -0.08 28.46
CA THR A 39 12.11 0.08 29.91
C THR A 39 12.49 1.50 30.27
N GLY A 40 11.49 2.31 30.67
CA GLY A 40 11.69 3.68 31.15
C GLY A 40 10.94 4.77 30.38
N LEU A 41 10.35 4.47 29.22
CA LEU A 41 9.47 5.41 28.53
C LEU A 41 8.02 5.16 28.94
N GLN A 42 7.39 6.14 29.61
CA GLN A 42 5.93 6.18 29.69
C GLN A 42 5.42 6.42 28.26
N GLY A 43 4.42 5.64 27.83
CA GLY A 43 3.83 5.80 26.49
C GLY A 43 3.28 7.21 26.24
N LEU A 44 2.89 7.51 25.00
CA LEU A 44 2.38 8.82 24.62
C LEU A 44 1.02 9.09 25.25
N LYS A 45 0.89 10.21 25.98
CA LYS A 45 -0.41 10.78 26.36
C LYS A 45 -0.93 11.66 25.22
N VAL A 46 -2.23 11.58 24.95
CA VAL A 46 -2.85 12.30 23.84
C VAL A 46 -4.05 13.09 24.36
N ASP A 47 -4.03 14.40 24.15
CA ASP A 47 -5.11 15.30 24.51
C ASP A 47 -6.02 15.58 23.31
N TYR A 48 -7.25 15.96 23.58
CA TYR A 48 -8.20 16.45 22.57
C TYR A 48 -7.80 17.86 22.11
N TYR A 49 -7.67 18.07 20.80
CA TYR A 49 -7.37 19.38 20.22
C TYR A 49 -8.25 19.69 19.01
N PHE A 50 -8.31 18.76 18.05
CA PHE A 50 -9.13 18.89 16.83
C PHE A 50 -10.50 18.21 16.98
N SER A 51 -10.65 17.30 17.94
CA SER A 51 -11.90 16.64 18.29
C SER A 51 -12.32 16.98 19.73
N LYS A 52 -13.53 16.59 20.12
CA LYS A 52 -14.07 16.85 21.46
C LYS A 52 -14.30 15.54 22.23
N PRO A 53 -14.18 15.58 23.58
CA PRO A 53 -14.63 14.48 24.42
C PRO A 53 -16.09 14.11 24.12
N ASP A 54 -16.37 12.81 24.10
CA ASP A 54 -17.73 12.23 23.94
C ASP A 54 -18.49 12.59 22.66
N ILE A 55 -17.85 13.26 21.69
CA ILE A 55 -18.39 13.54 20.36
C ILE A 55 -17.63 12.69 19.34
N ASP A 56 -18.33 12.13 18.36
CA ASP A 56 -17.71 11.51 17.19
C ASP A 56 -17.32 12.63 16.20
N PRO A 57 -16.07 12.71 15.71
CA PRO A 57 -15.67 13.73 14.75
C PRO A 57 -16.58 13.81 13.50
N TYR A 58 -17.23 12.73 13.11
CA TYR A 58 -18.16 12.73 11.98
C TYR A 58 -19.47 13.46 12.25
N ASP A 59 -19.89 13.58 13.52
CA ASP A 59 -21.13 14.27 13.92
C ASP A 59 -20.98 15.80 13.81
N GLU A 60 -19.76 16.31 13.75
CA GLU A 60 -19.46 17.74 13.57
C GLU A 60 -19.45 18.16 12.09
N ILE A 61 -19.63 17.21 11.16
CA ILE A 61 -19.58 17.43 9.72
C ILE A 61 -20.99 17.37 9.14
N GLU A 62 -21.30 18.31 8.24
CA GLU A 62 -22.49 18.23 7.40
C GLU A 62 -22.24 17.26 6.23
N TRP A 63 -23.17 16.33 6.01
CA TRP A 63 -23.05 15.26 5.02
C TRP A 63 -24.12 15.35 3.95
N GLU A 64 -23.75 15.01 2.72
CA GLU A 64 -24.65 14.95 1.58
C GLU A 64 -24.50 13.63 0.81
N LEU A 65 -25.60 13.17 0.22
CA LEU A 65 -25.58 12.10 -0.77
C LEU A 65 -25.36 12.70 -2.16
N ARG A 66 -24.33 12.22 -2.86
CA ARG A 66 -24.00 12.65 -4.22
C ARG A 66 -23.87 11.45 -5.15
N GLU A 67 -23.88 11.74 -6.45
CA GLU A 67 -23.42 10.79 -7.47
C GLU A 67 -21.98 11.16 -7.84
N ALA A 68 -21.08 10.19 -7.80
CA ALA A 68 -19.74 10.33 -8.35
C ALA A 68 -19.76 9.85 -9.80
N SER A 69 -19.32 10.68 -10.74
CA SER A 69 -19.24 10.30 -12.16
C SER A 69 -17.97 10.84 -12.82
N ILE A 70 -17.36 10.04 -13.68
CA ILE A 70 -16.21 10.46 -14.48
C ILE A 70 -16.55 10.23 -15.95
N THR A 71 -16.35 11.27 -16.75
CA THR A 71 -16.53 11.23 -18.21
C THR A 71 -15.18 11.29 -18.92
N ASN A 72 -15.13 10.71 -20.12
CA ASN A 72 -13.98 10.88 -21.02
C ASN A 72 -14.10 12.20 -21.83
N GLU A 73 -13.09 12.49 -22.66
CA GLU A 73 -13.07 13.68 -23.54
C GLU A 73 -14.22 13.70 -24.57
N LYS A 74 -14.84 12.55 -24.85
CA LYS A 74 -15.98 12.41 -25.76
C LYS A 74 -17.33 12.58 -25.05
N GLY A 75 -17.33 12.71 -23.72
CA GLY A 75 -18.53 12.82 -22.89
C GLY A 75 -19.12 11.50 -22.42
N ASP A 76 -18.53 10.35 -22.75
CA ASP A 76 -19.01 9.05 -22.27
C ASP A 76 -18.66 8.86 -20.80
N VAL A 77 -19.61 8.35 -20.01
CA VAL A 77 -19.39 8.02 -18.60
C VAL A 77 -18.56 6.74 -18.49
N ILE A 78 -17.34 6.86 -17.97
CA ILE A 78 -16.44 5.72 -17.74
C ILE A 78 -16.54 5.14 -16.32
N PHE A 79 -17.11 5.90 -15.39
CA PHE A 79 -17.35 5.49 -14.01
C PHE A 79 -18.57 6.24 -13.47
N SER A 80 -19.47 5.54 -12.78
CA SER A 80 -20.52 6.15 -11.96
C SER A 80 -20.79 5.33 -10.70
N GLN A 81 -21.01 6.01 -9.58
CA GLN A 81 -21.52 5.43 -8.36
C GLN A 81 -22.48 6.43 -7.68
N LYS A 82 -23.73 6.01 -7.52
CA LYS A 82 -24.80 6.81 -6.89
C LYS A 82 -24.84 6.64 -5.39
N ASP A 83 -25.57 7.54 -4.73
CA ASP A 83 -25.81 7.58 -3.28
C ASP A 83 -24.54 7.29 -2.47
N VAL A 84 -23.52 8.12 -2.73
CA VAL A 84 -22.30 8.16 -1.92
C VAL A 84 -22.38 9.29 -0.92
N GLU A 85 -22.12 8.98 0.35
CA GLU A 85 -22.12 9.92 1.46
C GLU A 85 -20.75 10.60 1.56
N VAL A 86 -20.73 11.92 1.40
CA VAL A 86 -19.52 12.75 1.42
C VAL A 86 -19.75 14.03 2.24
N PRO A 87 -18.70 14.69 2.77
CA PRO A 87 -18.87 15.98 3.40
C PRO A 87 -19.43 17.01 2.41
N ALA A 88 -20.42 17.80 2.85
CA ALA A 88 -21.06 18.82 2.03
C ALA A 88 -20.04 19.86 1.52
N SER A 89 -19.01 20.14 2.32
CA SER A 89 -17.92 21.06 1.99
C SER A 89 -17.02 20.61 0.84
N TRP A 90 -17.02 19.33 0.47
CA TRP A 90 -16.14 18.82 -0.59
C TRP A 90 -16.65 19.24 -1.97
N THR A 91 -15.73 19.38 -2.93
CA THR A 91 -16.11 19.64 -4.33
C THR A 91 -16.57 18.37 -5.04
N GLN A 92 -17.36 18.50 -6.12
CA GLN A 92 -17.72 17.35 -6.96
C GLN A 92 -16.49 16.63 -7.53
N ALA A 93 -15.42 17.38 -7.85
CA ALA A 93 -14.17 16.79 -8.32
C ALA A 93 -13.51 15.91 -7.25
N ALA A 94 -13.49 16.36 -5.99
CA ALA A 94 -12.98 15.56 -4.88
C ALA A 94 -13.82 14.29 -4.68
N THR A 95 -15.16 14.41 -4.72
CA THR A 95 -16.09 13.27 -4.69
C THR A 95 -15.76 12.26 -5.78
N ASN A 96 -15.63 12.71 -7.03
CA ASN A 96 -15.33 11.84 -8.18
C ASN A 96 -14.00 11.10 -8.01
N ILE A 97 -12.95 11.80 -7.56
CA ILE A 97 -11.62 11.21 -7.35
C ILE A 97 -11.64 10.20 -6.19
N VAL A 98 -12.18 10.58 -5.03
CA VAL A 98 -12.21 9.74 -3.84
C VAL A 98 -12.99 8.45 -4.11
N VAL A 99 -14.17 8.58 -4.69
CA VAL A 99 -15.03 7.43 -4.95
C VAL A 99 -14.40 6.53 -6.04
N SER A 100 -13.87 7.09 -7.12
CA SER A 100 -13.31 6.24 -8.20
C SER A 100 -11.99 5.56 -7.85
N LYS A 101 -11.14 6.18 -7.03
CA LYS A 101 -9.78 5.70 -6.76
C LYS A 101 -9.58 5.07 -5.38
N TYR A 102 -10.25 5.59 -4.37
CA TYR A 102 -9.91 5.30 -2.96
C TYR A 102 -10.97 4.47 -2.25
N PHE A 103 -12.23 4.54 -2.67
CA PHE A 103 -13.25 3.62 -2.16
C PHE A 103 -12.91 2.17 -2.52
N ARG A 104 -13.12 1.28 -1.55
CA ARG A 104 -12.84 -0.15 -1.64
C ARG A 104 -14.07 -0.99 -1.92
N GLY A 105 -13.85 -2.21 -2.41
CA GLY A 105 -14.88 -3.09 -2.94
C GLY A 105 -15.24 -2.80 -4.40
N ARG A 106 -15.85 -3.79 -5.06
CA ARG A 106 -16.27 -3.71 -6.47
C ARG A 106 -17.59 -2.93 -6.57
N VAL A 107 -17.68 -1.99 -7.50
CA VAL A 107 -18.93 -1.22 -7.74
C VAL A 107 -20.10 -2.17 -7.98
N GLY A 108 -21.23 -1.90 -7.31
CA GLY A 108 -22.44 -2.73 -7.38
C GLY A 108 -22.49 -3.90 -6.37
N THR A 109 -21.43 -4.12 -5.59
CA THR A 109 -21.41 -5.10 -4.50
C THR A 109 -21.71 -4.48 -3.14
N LEU A 110 -22.11 -5.29 -2.16
CA LEU A 110 -22.34 -4.83 -0.78
C LEU A 110 -21.05 -4.43 -0.06
N GLU A 111 -19.91 -5.01 -0.48
CA GLU A 111 -18.58 -4.69 0.04
C GLU A 111 -18.07 -3.32 -0.42
N ARG A 112 -18.75 -2.70 -1.39
CA ARG A 112 -18.37 -1.39 -1.91
C ARG A 112 -18.58 -0.33 -0.84
N GLU A 113 -17.51 0.38 -0.49
CA GLU A 113 -17.60 1.59 0.33
C GLU A 113 -18.53 2.60 -0.37
N ARG A 114 -19.42 3.20 0.41
CA ARG A 114 -20.39 4.20 -0.03
C ARG A 114 -20.30 5.49 0.78
N SER A 115 -19.42 5.57 1.78
CA SER A 115 -19.25 6.77 2.60
C SER A 115 -17.78 7.10 2.80
N VAL A 116 -17.43 8.38 2.77
CA VAL A 116 -16.10 8.86 3.17
C VAL A 116 -15.81 8.51 4.64
N LYS A 117 -16.83 8.38 5.50
CA LYS A 117 -16.67 7.86 6.86
C LYS A 117 -15.97 6.51 6.85
N GLN A 118 -16.49 5.56 6.07
CA GLN A 118 -15.91 4.21 5.95
C GLN A 118 -14.43 4.24 5.52
N MET A 119 -14.13 5.04 4.49
CA MET A 119 -12.76 5.18 3.99
C MET A 119 -11.81 5.77 5.03
N VAL A 120 -12.23 6.83 5.74
CA VAL A 120 -11.41 7.50 6.77
C VAL A 120 -11.27 6.61 8.00
N SER A 121 -12.36 6.02 8.51
CA SER A 121 -12.36 5.12 9.67
C SER A 121 -11.43 3.94 9.43
N ARG A 122 -11.51 3.30 8.24
CA ARG A 122 -10.62 2.19 7.87
C ARG A 122 -9.14 2.53 8.08
N VAL A 123 -8.71 3.74 7.73
CA VAL A 123 -7.32 4.16 7.91
C VAL A 123 -7.03 4.58 9.35
N ALA A 124 -7.84 5.48 9.90
CA ALA A 124 -7.60 6.05 11.22
C ALA A 124 -7.69 5.00 12.34
N ASP A 125 -8.71 4.14 12.30
CA ASP A 125 -8.91 3.08 13.30
C ASP A 125 -7.81 2.03 13.22
N THR A 126 -7.40 1.64 12.00
CA THR A 126 -6.30 0.68 11.83
C THR A 126 -5.00 1.24 12.40
N MET A 127 -4.69 2.51 12.16
CA MET A 127 -3.48 3.16 12.70
C MET A 127 -3.53 3.31 14.21
N ALA A 128 -4.68 3.72 14.77
CA ALA A 128 -4.89 3.81 16.20
C ALA A 128 -4.72 2.44 16.87
N GLN A 129 -5.31 1.39 16.29
CA GLN A 129 -5.20 0.02 16.79
C GLN A 129 -3.76 -0.48 16.76
N TRP A 130 -3.01 -0.24 15.66
CA TRP A 130 -1.59 -0.58 15.63
C TRP A 130 -0.78 0.16 16.69
N GLY A 131 -1.10 1.42 16.96
CA GLY A 131 -0.46 2.18 18.04
C GLY A 131 -0.73 1.59 19.43
N ILE A 132 -1.97 1.15 19.68
CA ILE A 132 -2.38 0.47 20.91
C ILE A 132 -1.67 -0.88 21.03
N ASP A 133 -1.76 -1.73 20.01
CA ASP A 133 -1.16 -3.07 19.99
C ASP A 133 0.37 -3.01 20.10
N GLY A 134 0.98 -1.96 19.55
CA GLY A 134 2.41 -1.68 19.62
C GLY A 134 2.87 -1.07 20.95
N GLY A 135 1.95 -0.73 21.87
CA GLY A 135 2.28 -0.13 23.16
C GLY A 135 2.84 1.29 23.05
N TYR A 136 2.51 2.04 21.99
CA TYR A 136 2.99 3.41 21.79
C TYR A 136 2.34 4.43 22.72
N PHE A 137 1.14 4.13 23.22
CA PHE A 137 0.34 5.04 24.05
C PHE A 137 0.47 4.75 25.53
N HIS A 138 0.30 5.80 26.37
CA HIS A 138 0.31 5.66 27.83
C HIS A 138 -0.85 4.79 28.33
N SER A 139 -2.01 4.90 27.67
CA SER A 139 -3.18 4.07 27.93
C SER A 139 -3.94 3.75 26.63
N GLU A 140 -4.83 2.76 26.68
CA GLU A 140 -5.74 2.47 25.56
C GLU A 140 -6.63 3.68 25.22
N GLN A 141 -6.99 4.47 26.25
CA GLN A 141 -7.77 5.69 26.07
C GLN A 141 -7.00 6.72 25.24
N ASP A 142 -5.70 6.90 25.47
CA ASP A 142 -4.86 7.80 24.67
C ASP A 142 -4.84 7.36 23.19
N GLY A 143 -4.82 6.05 22.92
CA GLY A 143 -4.93 5.53 21.55
C GLY A 143 -6.29 5.79 20.90
N LYS A 144 -7.38 5.70 21.66
CA LYS A 144 -8.73 6.08 21.18
C LYS A 144 -8.82 7.58 20.89
N ILE A 145 -8.23 8.42 21.74
CA ILE A 145 -8.16 9.87 21.51
C ILE A 145 -7.36 10.15 20.23
N PHE A 146 -6.22 9.49 20.03
CA PHE A 146 -5.44 9.59 18.80
C PHE A 146 -6.26 9.26 17.55
N GLY A 147 -7.03 8.16 17.58
CA GLY A 147 -7.92 7.79 16.48
C GLY A 147 -8.95 8.89 16.15
N LYS A 148 -9.57 9.48 17.18
CA LYS A 148 -10.52 10.60 17.00
C LYS A 148 -9.85 11.86 16.45
N GLU A 149 -8.69 12.24 16.98
CA GLU A 149 -7.92 13.39 16.50
C GLU A 149 -7.51 13.20 15.03
N LEU A 150 -7.02 12.01 14.68
CA LEU A 150 -6.66 11.68 13.30
C LEU A 150 -7.87 11.72 12.38
N THR A 151 -9.01 11.15 12.78
CA THR A 151 -10.26 11.21 12.01
C THR A 151 -10.71 12.67 11.80
N ALA A 152 -10.70 13.49 12.85
CA ALA A 152 -11.05 14.91 12.76
C ALA A 152 -10.15 15.66 11.77
N LEU A 153 -8.85 15.44 11.83
CA LEU A 153 -7.88 16.05 10.92
C LEU A 153 -8.09 15.62 9.46
N LEU A 154 -8.37 14.34 9.22
CA LEU A 154 -8.54 13.79 7.88
C LEU A 154 -9.86 14.23 7.23
N VAL A 155 -10.98 14.18 7.95
CA VAL A 155 -12.30 14.53 7.40
C VAL A 155 -12.42 16.03 7.12
N ASN A 156 -11.77 16.88 7.94
CA ASN A 156 -11.68 18.32 7.74
C ASN A 156 -10.58 18.75 6.76
N GLN A 157 -9.91 17.80 6.10
CA GLN A 157 -8.83 18.05 5.13
C GLN A 157 -7.67 18.91 5.68
N CYS A 158 -7.40 18.84 6.99
CA CYS A 158 -6.25 19.49 7.61
C CYS A 158 -4.94 18.79 7.27
N VAL A 159 -5.00 17.47 7.06
CA VAL A 159 -3.90 16.62 6.61
C VAL A 159 -4.42 15.56 5.65
N ALA A 160 -3.52 14.97 4.85
CA ALA A 160 -3.83 13.82 4.01
C ALA A 160 -2.61 12.90 3.89
N PHE A 161 -2.84 11.60 3.89
CA PHE A 161 -1.79 10.63 3.60
C PHE A 161 -1.51 10.50 2.10
N ASN A 162 -0.33 9.97 1.77
CA ASN A 162 -0.02 9.51 0.42
C ASN A 162 -0.98 8.38 -0.03
N SER A 163 -1.09 8.15 -1.33
CA SER A 163 -2.08 7.21 -1.88
C SER A 163 -1.95 5.76 -1.40
N PRO A 164 -0.74 5.15 -1.29
CA PRO A 164 -0.57 3.80 -0.74
C PRO A 164 -1.21 3.56 0.64
N VAL A 165 -1.20 4.57 1.52
CA VAL A 165 -1.90 4.47 2.81
C VAL A 165 -3.38 4.20 2.60
N TRP A 166 -4.04 5.06 1.83
CA TRP A 166 -5.47 4.92 1.51
C TRP A 166 -5.78 3.62 0.79
N PHE A 167 -4.84 3.16 -0.04
CA PHE A 167 -4.98 1.95 -0.83
C PHE A 167 -4.85 0.67 0.00
N ASN A 168 -3.99 0.62 1.01
CA ASN A 168 -3.59 -0.65 1.59
C ASN A 168 -3.97 -0.80 3.08
N VAL A 169 -3.99 0.29 3.84
CA VAL A 169 -4.24 0.25 5.29
C VAL A 169 -5.67 -0.23 5.58
N GLY A 170 -5.80 -1.18 6.50
CA GLY A 170 -7.10 -1.80 6.85
C GLY A 170 -7.66 -2.76 5.81
N ILE A 171 -6.86 -3.16 4.81
CA ILE A 171 -7.26 -4.11 3.75
C ILE A 171 -6.27 -5.27 3.70
N GLU A 172 -4.99 -4.95 3.46
CA GLU A 172 -3.94 -5.94 3.39
C GLU A 172 -3.43 -6.26 4.79
N LYS A 173 -3.13 -7.54 5.05
CA LYS A 173 -2.54 -7.97 6.34
C LYS A 173 -1.18 -7.31 6.60
N HIS A 174 -0.40 -7.08 5.54
CA HIS A 174 0.90 -6.43 5.58
C HIS A 174 0.92 -5.29 4.56
N PRO A 175 0.31 -4.14 4.90
CA PRO A 175 0.06 -3.07 3.93
C PRO A 175 1.32 -2.28 3.61
N GLN A 176 1.44 -1.87 2.34
CA GLN A 176 2.46 -0.92 1.91
C GLN A 176 1.96 0.52 2.15
N CYS A 177 2.56 1.22 3.11
CA CYS A 177 2.13 2.56 3.55
C CYS A 177 3.03 3.71 3.05
N SER A 178 4.12 3.38 2.36
CA SER A 178 5.05 4.36 1.78
C SER A 178 4.84 4.43 0.28
N ALA A 179 5.08 5.58 -0.33
CA ALA A 179 4.95 5.76 -1.78
C ALA A 179 6.29 5.78 -2.54
N CYS A 180 7.40 5.95 -1.84
CA CYS A 180 8.69 6.22 -2.46
C CYS A 180 9.74 5.24 -1.95
N PHE A 181 10.40 4.54 -2.87
CA PHE A 181 11.49 3.62 -2.58
C PHE A 181 12.70 3.94 -3.46
N ILE A 182 13.90 3.79 -2.91
CA ILE A 182 15.14 3.87 -3.67
C ILE A 182 15.81 2.50 -3.62
N ASN A 183 16.05 1.93 -4.79
CA ASN A 183 16.67 0.61 -4.93
C ASN A 183 18.10 0.74 -5.47
N SER A 184 18.83 -0.36 -5.38
CA SER A 184 20.19 -0.47 -5.90
C SER A 184 20.34 -1.74 -6.73
N VAL A 185 21.22 -1.70 -7.72
CA VAL A 185 21.50 -2.81 -8.61
C VAL A 185 23.00 -3.04 -8.68
N LYS A 186 23.42 -4.31 -8.67
CA LYS A 186 24.79 -4.73 -8.93
C LYS A 186 24.94 -5.12 -10.39
N ASP A 187 26.16 -5.03 -10.91
CA ASP A 187 26.49 -5.38 -12.29
C ASP A 187 26.57 -6.89 -12.51
N ASP A 188 25.47 -7.57 -12.24
CA ASP A 188 25.26 -8.99 -12.48
C ASP A 188 23.79 -9.28 -12.82
N MET A 189 23.56 -10.29 -13.64
CA MET A 189 22.21 -10.60 -14.14
C MET A 189 21.23 -10.97 -13.03
N ARG A 190 21.69 -11.54 -11.91
CA ARG A 190 20.78 -11.90 -10.81
C ARG A 190 20.27 -10.64 -10.14
N SER A 191 21.15 -9.69 -9.83
CA SER A 191 20.75 -8.41 -9.24
C SER A 191 19.85 -7.59 -10.17
N ILE A 192 20.11 -7.60 -11.48
CA ILE A 192 19.28 -6.91 -12.48
C ILE A 192 17.87 -7.50 -12.50
N LEU A 193 17.72 -8.82 -12.57
CA LEU A 193 16.41 -9.46 -12.62
C LEU A 193 15.66 -9.38 -11.27
N SER A 194 16.38 -9.48 -10.15
CA SER A 194 15.80 -9.25 -8.82
C SER A 194 15.30 -7.83 -8.63
N LEU A 195 15.93 -6.84 -9.27
CA LEU A 195 15.40 -5.47 -9.28
C LEU A 195 14.03 -5.42 -9.96
N ALA A 196 13.87 -6.00 -11.15
CA ALA A 196 12.58 -6.02 -11.85
C ALA A 196 11.46 -6.63 -11.00
N VAL A 197 11.75 -7.74 -10.30
CA VAL A 197 10.81 -8.36 -9.36
C VAL A 197 10.48 -7.39 -8.22
N THR A 198 11.48 -6.75 -7.63
CA THR A 198 11.30 -5.81 -6.51
C THR A 198 10.44 -4.63 -6.93
N GLU A 199 10.79 -3.97 -8.04
CA GLU A 199 10.05 -2.82 -8.57
C GLU A 199 8.62 -3.21 -8.96
N GLY A 200 8.43 -4.34 -9.65
CA GLY A 200 7.10 -4.86 -9.98
C GLY A 200 6.22 -5.12 -8.75
N MET A 201 6.79 -5.65 -7.67
CA MET A 201 6.07 -5.86 -6.41
C MET A 201 5.73 -4.54 -5.70
N LEU A 202 6.61 -3.54 -5.75
CA LEU A 202 6.34 -2.21 -5.20
C LEU A 202 5.20 -1.50 -5.98
N PHE A 203 5.23 -1.58 -7.31
CA PHE A 203 4.20 -1.02 -8.19
C PHE A 203 2.84 -1.67 -7.99
N LYS A 204 2.79 -3.01 -7.80
CA LYS A 204 1.56 -3.75 -7.50
C LYS A 204 0.76 -3.13 -6.36
N TYR A 205 1.45 -2.63 -5.33
CA TYR A 205 0.85 -2.02 -4.14
C TYR A 205 0.86 -0.48 -4.18
N GLY A 206 1.11 0.13 -5.34
CA GLY A 206 0.93 1.56 -5.60
C GLY A 206 2.11 2.47 -5.27
N SER A 207 3.31 1.93 -5.06
CA SER A 207 4.52 2.75 -4.82
C SER A 207 5.33 3.02 -6.07
N GLY A 208 6.00 4.17 -6.10
CA GLY A 208 7.08 4.47 -7.02
C GLY A 208 8.44 4.03 -6.50
N THR A 209 9.35 3.78 -7.44
CA THR A 209 10.73 3.39 -7.19
C THR A 209 11.68 4.19 -8.07
N GLY A 210 12.88 4.46 -7.56
CA GLY A 210 14.01 4.93 -8.34
C GLY A 210 15.24 4.08 -8.10
N THR A 211 16.02 3.80 -9.15
CA THR A 211 17.24 3.01 -9.04
C THR A 211 18.41 3.72 -9.71
N ASN A 212 19.57 3.73 -9.04
CA ASN A 212 20.82 4.17 -9.65
C ASN A 212 21.42 3.05 -10.52
N PHE A 213 21.39 3.25 -11.84
CA PHE A 213 21.92 2.31 -12.83
C PHE A 213 23.41 2.51 -13.18
N SER A 214 24.08 3.48 -12.56
CA SER A 214 25.49 3.81 -12.87
C SER A 214 26.46 2.69 -12.50
N THR A 215 26.01 1.71 -11.72
CA THR A 215 26.78 0.52 -11.38
C THR A 215 26.89 -0.46 -12.55
N LEU A 216 25.96 -0.44 -13.50
CA LEU A 216 25.97 -1.36 -14.64
C LEU A 216 27.00 -0.95 -15.67
N ARG A 217 27.75 -1.94 -16.17
CA ARG A 217 28.79 -1.70 -17.18
C ARG A 217 28.22 -1.17 -18.48
N SER A 218 29.00 -0.36 -19.19
CA SER A 218 28.66 0.24 -20.48
C SER A 218 28.44 -0.80 -21.57
N SER A 219 27.68 -0.43 -22.60
CA SER A 219 27.51 -1.24 -23.81
C SER A 219 28.80 -1.42 -24.63
N LYS A 220 29.88 -0.73 -24.25
CA LYS A 220 31.22 -0.90 -24.85
C LYS A 220 32.11 -1.88 -24.11
N GLU A 221 31.69 -2.34 -22.93
CA GLU A 221 32.47 -3.27 -22.10
C GLU A 221 32.14 -4.73 -22.44
N TYR A 222 33.15 -5.60 -22.31
CA TYR A 222 33.01 -7.02 -22.59
C TYR A 222 32.36 -7.78 -21.42
N LEU A 223 31.64 -8.84 -21.78
CA LEU A 223 31.20 -9.84 -20.82
C LEU A 223 32.34 -10.83 -20.61
N HIS A 224 32.66 -11.09 -19.34
CA HIS A 224 33.89 -11.76 -18.89
C HIS A 224 34.44 -12.85 -19.85
N ASN A 225 33.70 -13.95 -20.04
CA ASN A 225 34.12 -15.12 -20.82
C ASN A 225 33.43 -15.24 -22.19
N SER A 226 32.89 -14.15 -22.74
CA SER A 226 32.28 -14.18 -24.06
C SER A 226 32.91 -13.12 -24.96
N GLY A 227 32.94 -13.39 -26.27
CA GLY A 227 33.25 -12.36 -27.26
C GLY A 227 32.16 -11.29 -27.37
N GLY A 228 31.09 -11.41 -26.58
CA GLY A 228 29.95 -10.49 -26.57
C GLY A 228 30.22 -9.25 -25.72
N LYS A 229 29.63 -8.14 -26.16
CA LYS A 229 29.58 -6.88 -25.39
C LYS A 229 28.32 -6.85 -24.53
N SER A 230 28.38 -6.11 -23.43
CA SER A 230 27.20 -5.82 -22.61
C SER A 230 26.15 -5.05 -23.41
N SER A 231 24.88 -5.22 -23.04
CA SER A 231 23.78 -4.39 -23.57
C SER A 231 23.84 -2.95 -23.03
N GLY A 232 24.47 -2.74 -21.87
CA GLY A 232 24.52 -1.46 -21.18
C GLY A 232 23.23 -1.10 -20.42
N PRO A 233 23.29 -0.07 -19.54
CA PRO A 233 22.18 0.26 -18.62
C PRO A 233 20.88 0.65 -19.33
N VAL A 234 20.95 1.42 -20.42
CA VAL A 234 19.75 1.92 -21.14
C VAL A 234 18.92 0.77 -21.73
N SER A 235 19.58 -0.30 -22.19
CA SER A 235 18.86 -1.49 -22.70
C SER A 235 18.07 -2.19 -21.61
N PHE A 236 18.61 -2.29 -20.39
CA PHE A 236 17.88 -2.86 -19.25
C PHE A 236 16.74 -1.94 -18.79
N MET A 237 16.96 -0.61 -18.78
CA MET A 237 15.89 0.35 -18.45
C MET A 237 14.68 0.20 -19.39
N ARG A 238 14.90 0.02 -20.70
CA ARG A 238 13.80 -0.26 -21.65
C ARG A 238 13.10 -1.58 -21.37
N GLY A 239 13.83 -2.58 -20.89
CA GLY A 239 13.25 -3.87 -20.49
C GLY A 239 12.47 -3.81 -19.17
N PHE A 240 12.68 -2.79 -18.34
CA PHE A 240 11.87 -2.57 -17.13
C PHE A 240 10.64 -1.70 -17.39
N ASP A 241 10.66 -0.89 -18.45
CA ASP A 241 9.54 -0.06 -18.88
C ASP A 241 8.47 -0.83 -19.67
N SER A 242 8.84 -2.00 -20.23
CA SER A 242 7.98 -2.86 -21.07
C SER A 242 7.03 -3.75 -20.27
#